data_AF-A0A8H7DEX0-F1
#
_entry.id   AF-A0A8H7DEX0-F1
#
_cell.length_a   1.000
_cell.length_b   1.000
_cell.length_c   1.000
_cell.angle_alpha   90.00
_cell.angle_beta   90.00
_cell.angle_gamma   90.00
#
_symmetry.space_group_name_H-M   'P 1'
#
loop_
_entity.id
_entity.type
_entity.pdbx_description
1 polymer ?
#
loop_
_entity_poly.entity_id
_entity_poly.type
_entity_poly.pdbx_seq_one_letter_code
_entity_poly.pdbx_strand_id
1 'polypeptide(L)'
;MFREATSDATLPLSKPITGSDGTVIHTIAVPKGTSIYVAIAAANYDKGKADSVETKLPGIYGNTMTFLGGGRSCIFKFAQLEMKVAACVLLRAFSFSKPDSGILWRKTGIMHSPYVIDEAKLPIVVERLRA
;
A
#
# COMPACT_ATOMS: atom_id res chain seq x y z
N MET A 1 -7.53 4.02 -4.37
CA MET A 1 -7.92 5.37 -3.90
C MET A 1 -8.30 6.19 -5.12
N PHE A 2 -9.44 6.87 -5.12
CA PHE A 2 -9.90 7.63 -6.29
C PHE A 2 -9.40 9.08 -6.24
N ARG A 3 -9.10 9.63 -7.41
CA ARG A 3 -8.81 11.05 -7.67
C ARG A 3 -9.62 11.45 -8.89
N GLU A 4 -10.06 12.68 -8.97
CA GLU A 4 -10.76 13.20 -10.15
C GLU A 4 -9.94 14.32 -10.79
N ALA A 5 -9.84 14.31 -12.12
CA ALA A 5 -9.18 15.38 -12.86
C ALA A 5 -10.05 16.65 -12.83
N THR A 6 -9.52 17.75 -12.30
CA THR A 6 -10.26 19.03 -12.19
C THR A 6 -10.25 19.85 -13.48
N SER A 7 -9.37 19.52 -14.42
CA SER A 7 -9.23 20.10 -15.75
C SER A 7 -8.69 19.05 -16.71
N ASP A 8 -8.81 19.30 -18.01
CA ASP A 8 -8.17 18.48 -19.02
C ASP A 8 -6.65 18.49 -18.80
N ALA A 9 -6.03 17.32 -18.92
CA ALA A 9 -4.60 17.14 -18.71
C ALA A 9 -4.05 16.04 -19.61
N THR A 10 -2.74 16.06 -19.84
CA THR A 10 -2.01 14.98 -20.52
C THR A 10 -1.06 14.33 -19.53
N LEU A 11 -1.24 13.04 -19.27
CA LEU A 11 -0.43 12.27 -18.34
C LEU A 11 0.73 11.59 -19.08
N PRO A 12 2.00 11.98 -18.85
CA PRO A 12 3.13 11.27 -19.44
C PRO A 12 3.34 9.91 -18.78
N LEU A 13 3.65 8.90 -19.59
CA LEU A 13 4.02 7.57 -19.13
C LEU A 13 5.52 7.52 -18.86
N SER A 14 5.91 6.88 -17.75
CA SER A 14 7.34 6.66 -17.43
C SER A 14 8.01 5.70 -18.42
N LYS A 15 7.25 4.70 -18.91
CA LYS A 15 7.64 3.78 -19.96
C LYS A 15 6.53 3.78 -21.03
N PRO A 16 6.85 3.96 -22.31
CA PRO A 16 5.85 3.90 -23.38
C PRO A 16 5.16 2.54 -23.41
N ILE A 17 3.91 2.51 -23.85
CA ILE A 17 3.14 1.27 -24.03
C ILE A 17 2.73 1.11 -25.49
N THR A 18 2.59 -0.13 -25.95
CA THR A 18 2.13 -0.43 -27.31
C THR A 18 0.62 -0.67 -27.31
N GLY A 19 -0.11 0.07 -28.14
CA GLY A 19 -1.55 -0.12 -28.35
C GLY A 19 -1.87 -1.41 -29.09
N SER A 20 -3.14 -1.81 -29.07
CA SER A 20 -3.62 -2.99 -29.82
C SER A 20 -3.47 -2.85 -31.34
N ASP A 21 -3.34 -1.62 -31.83
CA ASP A 21 -3.10 -1.23 -33.21
C ASP A 21 -1.60 -1.15 -33.57
N GLY A 22 -0.70 -1.44 -32.63
CA GLY A 22 0.75 -1.32 -32.81
C GLY A 22 1.32 0.09 -32.57
N THR A 23 0.48 1.09 -32.28
CA THR A 23 0.92 2.46 -32.03
C THR A 23 1.65 2.57 -30.69
N VAL A 24 2.79 3.27 -30.66
CA VAL A 24 3.53 3.53 -29.42
C VAL A 24 2.94 4.76 -28.73
N ILE A 25 2.47 4.57 -27.50
CA ILE A 25 1.79 5.58 -26.69
C ILE A 25 2.77 6.07 -25.61
N HIS A 26 3.08 7.36 -25.64
CA HIS A 26 3.93 8.02 -24.64
C HIS A 26 3.13 8.80 -23.59
N THR A 27 1.90 9.17 -23.90
CA THR A 27 1.05 10.00 -23.04
C THR A 27 -0.40 9.55 -23.14
N ILE A 28 -1.16 9.78 -22.07
CA ILE A 28 -2.59 9.49 -22.01
C ILE A 28 -3.32 10.81 -21.78
N ALA A 29 -4.32 11.12 -22.62
CA ALA A 29 -5.24 12.22 -22.36
C ALA A 29 -6.13 11.88 -21.14
N VAL A 30 -6.26 12.83 -20.23
CA VAL A 30 -7.08 12.73 -19.02
C VAL A 30 -8.02 13.94 -18.99
N PRO A 31 -9.22 13.83 -19.60
CA PRO A 31 -10.20 14.91 -19.58
C PRO A 31 -10.68 15.25 -18.16
N LYS A 32 -11.20 16.46 -17.98
CA LYS A 32 -11.86 16.90 -16.75
C LYS A 32 -12.99 15.92 -16.36
N GLY A 33 -13.10 15.62 -15.07
CA GLY A 33 -14.08 14.67 -14.52
C GLY A 33 -13.62 13.20 -14.58
N THR A 34 -12.47 12.90 -15.19
CA THR A 34 -11.94 11.53 -15.22
C THR A 34 -11.57 11.07 -13.82
N SER A 35 -12.18 9.96 -13.37
CA SER A 35 -11.81 9.28 -12.13
C SER A 35 -10.59 8.37 -12.33
N ILE A 36 -9.52 8.67 -11.63
CA ILE A 36 -8.26 7.92 -11.62
C ILE A 36 -8.21 7.06 -10.36
N TYR A 37 -8.02 5.76 -10.53
CA TYR A 37 -7.78 4.83 -9.43
C TYR A 37 -6.27 4.61 -9.22
N VAL A 38 -5.77 5.04 -8.07
CA VAL A 38 -4.38 4.76 -7.65
C VAL A 38 -4.32 3.37 -7.03
N ALA A 39 -3.66 2.44 -7.72
CA ALA A 39 -3.48 1.05 -7.32
C ALA A 39 -2.34 0.88 -6.29
N ILE A 40 -2.51 1.47 -5.10
CA ILE A 40 -1.49 1.51 -4.03
C ILE A 40 -0.94 0.12 -3.69
N ALA A 41 -1.84 -0.86 -3.47
CA ALA A 41 -1.44 -2.22 -3.13
C ALA A 41 -0.58 -2.84 -4.24
N ALA A 42 -1.02 -2.74 -5.50
CA ALA A 42 -0.26 -3.26 -6.64
C ALA A 42 1.14 -2.62 -6.74
N ALA A 43 1.24 -1.29 -6.60
CA ALA A 43 2.53 -0.60 -6.60
C ALA A 43 3.44 -0.98 -5.42
N ASN A 44 2.87 -1.39 -4.28
CA ASN A 44 3.64 -1.82 -3.11
C ASN A 44 4.08 -3.28 -3.17
N TYR A 45 3.33 -4.14 -3.85
CA TYR A 45 3.61 -5.57 -4.01
C TYR A 45 4.25 -5.93 -5.35
N ASP A 46 4.54 -4.94 -6.21
CA ASP A 46 5.22 -5.16 -7.47
C ASP A 46 6.63 -5.73 -7.22
N LYS A 47 6.89 -6.93 -7.74
CA LYS A 47 8.18 -7.62 -7.61
C LYS A 47 9.28 -6.92 -8.41
N GLY A 48 8.95 -6.24 -9.51
CA GLY A 48 9.92 -5.52 -10.35
C GLY A 48 10.58 -4.31 -9.64
N LYS A 49 10.04 -3.92 -8.49
CA LYS A 49 10.51 -2.83 -7.65
C LYS A 49 11.63 -3.22 -6.69
N ALA A 50 11.74 -4.51 -6.33
CA ALA A 50 12.66 -4.96 -5.28
C ALA A 50 14.14 -4.78 -5.65
N ASP A 51 14.48 -4.76 -6.94
CA ASP A 51 15.87 -4.80 -7.42
C ASP A 51 16.27 -3.63 -8.33
N SER A 52 15.38 -2.67 -8.62
CA SER A 52 15.66 -1.58 -9.57
C SER A 52 15.74 -0.22 -8.90
N VAL A 53 16.94 0.38 -8.90
CA VAL A 53 17.19 1.82 -8.61
C VAL A 53 16.36 2.74 -9.52
N GLU A 54 15.87 2.19 -10.64
CA GLU A 54 15.09 2.87 -11.67
C GLU A 54 13.62 3.12 -11.29
N THR A 55 13.00 2.27 -10.47
CA THR A 55 11.56 2.42 -10.17
C THR A 55 11.36 3.28 -8.92
N LYS A 56 11.53 4.60 -9.09
CA LYS A 56 11.21 5.59 -8.05
C LYS A 56 9.71 5.82 -7.99
N LEU A 57 9.01 5.07 -7.14
CA LEU A 57 7.67 5.47 -6.77
C LEU A 57 7.76 6.80 -6.01
N PRO A 58 6.82 7.73 -6.24
CA PRO A 58 6.84 9.05 -5.62
C PRO A 58 6.44 9.02 -4.12
N GLY A 59 6.51 7.85 -3.49
CA GLY A 59 6.16 7.62 -2.11
C GLY A 59 7.05 8.41 -1.15
N ILE A 60 6.44 9.10 -0.19
CA ILE A 60 7.19 9.90 0.80
C ILE A 60 7.98 9.06 1.81
N TYR A 61 7.77 7.75 1.82
CA TYR A 61 8.43 6.82 2.73
C TYR A 61 8.95 5.62 1.94
N GLY A 62 10.26 5.37 2.00
CA GLY A 62 10.89 4.10 1.60
C GLY A 62 10.39 3.48 0.29
N ASN A 63 10.41 4.24 -0.81
CA ASN A 63 9.91 3.82 -2.13
C ASN A 63 8.49 3.22 -2.11
N THR A 64 7.63 3.44 -1.10
CA THR A 64 6.29 2.85 -0.99
C THR A 64 5.18 3.89 -1.12
N MET A 65 4.10 3.51 -1.80
CA MET A 65 2.89 4.34 -1.93
C MET A 65 1.95 4.25 -0.73
N THR A 66 2.35 3.57 0.36
CA THR A 66 1.55 3.41 1.60
C THR A 66 1.11 4.76 2.17
N PHE A 67 2.01 5.75 2.16
CA PHE A 67 1.72 7.11 2.63
C PHE A 67 1.54 8.12 1.47
N LEU A 68 1.35 7.62 0.25
CA LEU A 68 1.25 8.41 -0.99
C LEU A 68 2.47 9.30 -1.24
N GLY A 69 2.33 10.25 -2.17
CA GLY A 69 3.33 11.21 -2.61
C GLY A 69 2.77 12.63 -2.73
N GLY A 70 3.67 13.62 -2.76
CA GLY A 70 3.34 15.03 -3.01
C GLY A 70 2.58 15.73 -1.87
N GLY A 71 1.93 16.85 -2.19
CA GLY A 71 1.23 17.71 -1.20
C GLY A 71 -0.03 17.11 -0.58
N ARG A 72 -0.45 15.92 -1.00
CA ARG A 72 -1.56 15.14 -0.40
C ARG A 72 -1.08 13.83 0.22
N SER A 73 0.21 13.74 0.53
CA SER A 73 0.76 12.61 1.25
C SER A 73 0.27 12.59 2.71
N CYS A 74 0.22 11.39 3.29
CA CYS A 74 -0.21 11.22 4.66
C CYS A 74 0.86 11.75 5.64
N ILE A 75 0.44 12.25 6.80
CA ILE A 75 1.33 12.67 7.89
C ILE A 75 1.87 11.42 8.61
N PHE A 76 2.77 10.70 7.93
CA PHE A 76 3.18 9.34 8.30
C PHE A 76 3.97 9.24 9.61
N LYS A 77 4.63 10.32 10.05
CA LYS A 77 5.48 10.31 11.26
C LYS A 77 4.70 9.91 12.51
N PHE A 78 3.44 10.36 12.62
CA PHE A 78 2.57 9.98 13.74
C PHE A 78 2.24 8.48 13.71
N ALA A 79 1.78 7.98 12.57
CA ALA A 79 1.49 6.56 12.39
C ALA A 79 2.72 5.67 12.67
N GLN A 80 3.91 6.11 12.27
CA GLN A 80 5.15 5.40 12.58
C GLN A 80 5.47 5.37 14.07
N LEU A 81 5.30 6.49 14.76
CA LEU A 81 5.52 6.56 16.19
C LEU A 81 4.57 5.61 16.91
N GLU A 82 3.28 5.65 16.57
CA GLU A 82 2.26 4.78 17.15
C GLU A 82 2.59 3.30 16.94
N MET A 83 2.91 2.88 15.71
CA MET A 83 3.29 1.49 15.42
C MET A 83 4.54 1.07 16.19
N LYS A 84 5.54 1.94 16.33
CA LYS A 84 6.75 1.67 17.11
C LYS A 84 6.45 1.52 18.60
N VAL A 85 5.64 2.42 19.16
CA VAL A 85 5.25 2.37 20.58
C VAL A 85 4.45 1.10 20.86
N ALA A 86 3.44 0.79 20.03
CA ALA A 86 2.66 -0.43 20.16
C ALA A 86 3.56 -1.68 20.11
N ALA A 87 4.47 -1.77 19.13
CA ALA A 87 5.42 -2.88 19.03
C ALA A 87 6.34 -2.96 20.25
N CYS A 88 6.92 -1.85 20.71
CA CYS A 88 7.81 -1.83 21.88
C CYS A 88 7.09 -2.22 23.17
N VAL A 89 5.85 -1.79 23.37
CA VAL A 89 5.05 -2.16 24.56
C VAL A 89 4.68 -3.64 24.49
N LEU A 90 4.14 -4.09 23.36
CA LEU A 90 3.66 -5.45 23.18
C LEU A 90 4.79 -6.48 23.25
N LEU A 91 5.90 -6.25 22.55
CA LEU A 91 7.05 -7.18 22.53
C LEU A 91 7.80 -7.26 23.86
N ARG A 92 7.68 -6.23 24.71
CA ARG A 92 8.27 -6.26 26.07
C ARG A 92 7.37 -6.94 27.10
N ALA A 93 6.07 -6.98 26.85
CA ALA A 93 5.09 -7.49 27.80
C ALA A 93 4.60 -8.91 27.47
N PHE A 94 4.71 -9.35 26.21
CA PHE A 94 4.10 -10.60 25.74
C PHE A 94 5.03 -11.39 24.80
N SER A 95 4.92 -12.71 24.85
CA SER A 95 5.34 -13.63 23.80
C SER A 95 4.16 -13.95 22.88
N PHE A 96 4.46 -14.17 21.60
CA PHE A 96 3.47 -14.39 20.55
C PHE A 96 3.75 -15.69 19.81
N SER A 97 2.71 -16.46 19.51
CA SER A 97 2.79 -17.63 18.64
C SER A 97 1.61 -17.70 17.67
N LYS A 98 1.82 -18.46 16.58
CA LYS A 98 0.80 -18.66 15.53
C LYS A 98 -0.30 -19.60 16.08
N PRO A 99 -1.58 -19.40 15.70
CA PRO A 99 -2.61 -20.39 15.97
C PRO A 99 -2.44 -21.63 15.08
N ASP A 100 -2.79 -22.81 15.58
CA ASP A 100 -2.70 -24.07 14.81
C ASP A 100 -3.54 -24.03 13.52
N SER A 101 -4.68 -23.34 13.56
CA SER A 101 -5.56 -23.10 12.41
C SER A 101 -4.94 -22.26 11.29
N GLY A 102 -3.78 -21.63 11.53
CA GLY A 102 -3.22 -20.61 10.64
C GLY A 102 -4.01 -19.30 10.67
N ILE A 103 -3.56 -18.34 9.87
CA ILE A 103 -4.16 -17.00 9.77
C ILE A 103 -4.64 -16.81 8.32
N LEU A 104 -5.95 -16.60 8.16
CA LEU A 104 -6.51 -16.23 6.87
C LEU A 104 -6.36 -14.72 6.65
N TRP A 105 -5.71 -14.33 5.56
CA TRP A 105 -5.60 -12.93 5.16
C TRP A 105 -6.57 -12.65 4.02
N ARG A 106 -7.55 -11.77 4.25
CA ARG A 106 -8.47 -11.34 3.19
C ARG A 106 -7.97 -10.02 2.60
N LYS A 107 -7.88 -9.96 1.27
CA LYS A 107 -7.49 -8.75 0.54
C LYS A 107 -8.74 -7.92 0.24
N THR A 108 -9.13 -7.05 1.17
CA THR A 108 -10.29 -6.17 1.01
C THR A 108 -9.85 -4.77 0.60
N GLY A 109 -9.68 -4.54 -0.70
CA GLY A 109 -9.24 -3.25 -1.23
C GLY A 109 -7.80 -2.92 -0.85
N ILE A 110 -7.57 -1.73 -0.26
CA ILE A 110 -6.22 -1.26 0.13
C ILE A 110 -5.77 -1.90 1.45
N MET A 111 -6.71 -2.21 2.34
CA MET A 111 -6.39 -2.76 3.67
C MET A 111 -6.42 -4.28 3.63
N HIS A 112 -5.37 -4.88 4.17
CA HIS A 112 -5.26 -6.31 4.37
C HIS A 112 -5.45 -6.60 5.85
N SER A 113 -6.54 -7.28 6.19
CA SER A 113 -6.83 -7.67 7.56
C SER A 113 -6.80 -9.19 7.69
N PRO A 114 -6.36 -9.71 8.85
CA PRO A 114 -6.55 -11.10 9.20
C PRO A 114 -8.04 -11.37 9.52
N TYR A 115 -8.49 -12.60 9.30
CA TYR A 115 -9.86 -13.03 9.51
C TYR A 115 -9.93 -14.35 10.26
N VAL A 116 -10.99 -14.48 11.06
CA VAL A 116 -11.49 -15.75 11.62
C VAL A 116 -12.94 -15.85 11.17
N ILE A 117 -13.29 -16.87 10.38
CA ILE A 117 -14.66 -17.20 9.90
C ILE A 117 -15.52 -15.94 9.71
N ASP A 118 -15.35 -15.29 8.56
CA ASP A 118 -16.06 -14.07 8.12
C ASP A 118 -15.96 -12.81 8.99
N GLU A 119 -15.23 -12.84 10.10
CA GLU A 119 -14.97 -11.67 10.94
C GLU A 119 -13.50 -11.23 10.89
N ALA A 120 -13.28 -9.92 10.79
CA ALA A 120 -11.94 -9.33 10.82
C ALA A 120 -11.37 -9.41 12.25
N LYS A 121 -10.46 -10.36 12.47
CA LYS A 121 -9.83 -10.65 13.76
C LYS A 121 -8.38 -11.03 13.52
N LEU A 122 -7.50 -10.70 14.47
CA LEU A 122 -6.11 -11.13 14.46
C LEU A 122 -5.95 -12.34 15.41
N PRO A 123 -6.14 -13.59 14.93
CA PRO A 123 -5.97 -14.77 15.75
C PRO A 123 -4.48 -14.99 15.99
N ILE A 124 -4.00 -14.48 17.11
CA ILE A 124 -2.64 -14.70 17.61
C ILE A 124 -2.73 -15.25 19.03
N VAL A 125 -1.88 -16.22 19.34
CA VAL A 125 -1.76 -16.72 20.71
C VAL A 125 -0.79 -15.80 21.43
N VAL A 126 -1.19 -15.32 22.60
CA VAL A 126 -0.46 -14.31 23.37
C VAL A 126 -0.28 -14.80 24.80
N GLU A 127 0.95 -14.80 25.28
CA GLU A 127 1.28 -15.12 26.66
C GLU A 127 1.99 -13.93 27.30
N ARG A 128 1.61 -13.58 28.53
CA ARG A 128 2.28 -12.48 29.25
C ARG A 128 3.64 -12.95 29.73
N LEU A 129 4.69 -12.20 29.41
CA LEU A 129 6.02 -12.41 29.96
C LEU A 129 5.95 -12.16 31.47
N ARG A 130 6.34 -13.16 32.26
CA ARG A 130 6.51 -12.98 33.71
C ARG A 130 7.71 -12.07 33.92
N ALA A 131 7.56 -11.10 34.82
CA ALA A 131 8.65 -10.22 35.24
C ALA A 131 9.75 -11.02 35.94
#